data_AF-A0A447NS31-F1
#
_entry.id   AF-A0A447NS31-F1
#
_cell.length_a   1.000
_cell.length_b   1.000
_cell.length_c   1.000
_cell.angle_alpha   90.00
_cell.angle_beta   90.00
_cell.angle_gamma   90.00
#
_symmetry.space_group_name_H-M   'P 1'
#
loop_
_entity.id
_entity.type
_entity.pdbx_description
1 polymer ?
#
loop_
_entity_poly.entity_id
_entity_poly.type
_entity_poly.pdbx_seq_one_letter_code
_entity_poly.pdbx_strand_id
1 'polypeptide(L)'
;MTHVPAFDFDKALKALQSGQALTGKDGILTPLIKQLTEAALAAELDSHLASDVEANRKNGSGKKTIKARPAALNWQPRAIVTVLLSLNW
;
A
#
# COMPACT_ATOMS: atom_id res chain seq x y z
N MET A 1 -8.51 11.93 2.68
CA MET A 1 -7.18 11.58 3.21
C MET A 1 -7.27 10.20 3.84
N THR A 2 -6.82 9.12 3.22
CA THR A 2 -6.72 7.84 3.94
C THR A 2 -5.56 7.98 4.92
N HIS A 3 -5.86 8.17 6.20
CA HIS A 3 -4.86 8.16 7.25
C HIS A 3 -4.28 6.73 7.31
N VAL A 4 -3.09 6.55 6.74
CA VAL A 4 -2.33 5.31 6.90
C VAL A 4 -1.93 5.28 8.38
N PRO A 5 -2.49 4.35 9.20
CA PRO A 5 -2.14 4.29 10.61
C PRO A 5 -0.62 4.12 10.71
N ALA A 6 0.04 4.84 11.62
CA ALA A 6 1.48 4.74 11.81
C ALA A 6 1.88 3.32 12.26
N PHE A 7 3.12 2.91 11.98
CA PHE A 7 3.64 1.65 12.49
C PHE A 7 3.80 1.72 14.01
N ASP A 8 3.24 0.74 14.71
CA ASP A 8 3.33 0.64 16.17
C ASP A 8 4.58 -0.18 16.56
N PHE A 9 5.66 0.54 16.92
CA PHE A 9 6.92 -0.06 17.30
C PHE A 9 6.85 -0.81 18.63
N ASP A 10 6.05 -0.34 19.60
CA ASP A 10 5.91 -0.99 20.90
C ASP A 10 5.23 -2.34 20.76
N LYS A 11 4.19 -2.41 19.93
CA LYS A 11 3.54 -3.67 19.58
C LYS A 11 4.48 -4.61 18.83
N ALA A 12 5.28 -4.09 17.90
CA ALA A 12 6.27 -4.88 17.16
C ALA A 12 7.36 -5.46 18.08
N LEU A 13 7.83 -4.68 19.06
CA LEU A 13 8.81 -5.12 20.05
C LEU A 13 8.25 -6.23 20.95
N LYS A 14 7.01 -6.09 21.43
CA LYS A 14 6.34 -7.16 22.22
C LYS A 14 6.15 -8.43 21.41
N ALA A 15 5.76 -8.30 20.15
CA ALA A 15 5.61 -9.43 19.24
C ALA A 15 6.95 -10.15 19.00
N LEU A 16 8.04 -9.39 18.84
CA LEU A 16 9.39 -9.94 18.70
C LEU A 16 9.81 -10.71 19.96
N GLN A 17 9.56 -10.15 21.14
CA GLN A 17 9.85 -10.79 22.41
C GLN A 17 9.04 -12.08 22.62
N SER A 18 7.81 -12.14 22.10
CA SER A 18 6.98 -13.35 22.12
C SER A 18 7.40 -14.43 21.11
N GLY A 19 8.40 -14.16 20.27
CA GLY A 19 8.89 -15.11 19.26
C GLY A 19 8.08 -15.15 17.96
N GLN A 20 7.25 -14.14 17.70
CA GLN A 20 6.53 -14.03 16.42
C GLN A 20 7.53 -13.86 15.27
N ALA A 21 7.23 -14.49 14.12
CA ALA A 21 8.08 -14.39 12.95
C ALA A 21 8.20 -12.93 12.45
N LEU A 22 9.41 -12.53 12.06
CA LEU A 22 9.66 -11.20 11.50
C LEU A 22 8.96 -11.00 10.15
N THR A 23 8.85 -12.07 9.35
CA THR A 23 8.35 -12.07 7.98
C THR A 23 7.23 -13.10 7.78
N GLY A 24 6.59 -13.07 6.61
CA GLY A 24 5.44 -13.92 6.28
C GLY A 24 4.10 -13.21 6.45
N LYS A 25 2.99 -13.90 6.17
CA LYS A 25 1.63 -13.33 6.10
C LYS A 25 1.29 -12.44 7.30
N ASP A 26 1.61 -12.94 8.50
CA ASP A 26 1.35 -12.28 9.77
C ASP A 26 2.66 -11.90 10.47
N GLY A 27 3.72 -11.65 9.68
CA GLY A 27 5.01 -11.24 10.18
C GLY A 27 4.98 -9.85 10.80
N ILE A 28 5.86 -9.62 11.78
CA ILE A 28 5.96 -8.34 12.51
C ILE A 28 6.17 -7.15 11.55
N LEU A 29 6.93 -7.35 10.46
CA LEU A 29 7.24 -6.29 9.50
C LEU A 29 6.20 -6.12 8.38
N THR A 30 5.20 -7.00 8.29
CA THR A 30 4.18 -6.95 7.24
C THR A 30 3.39 -5.63 7.22
N PRO A 31 2.97 -5.06 8.37
CA PRO A 31 2.33 -3.75 8.39
C PRO A 31 3.25 -2.62 7.91
N LEU A 32 4.56 -2.73 8.12
CA LEU A 32 5.52 -1.72 7.67
C LEU A 32 5.72 -1.77 6.15
N ILE A 33 5.91 -2.97 5.60
CA ILE A 33 6.04 -3.20 4.15
C ILE A 33 4.78 -2.70 3.43
N LYS A 34 3.60 -2.93 4.02
CA LYS A 34 2.31 -2.39 3.58
C LYS A 34 2.34 -0.87 3.44
N GLN A 35 2.70 -0.18 4.52
CA GLN A 35 2.68 1.28 4.57
C GLN A 35 3.66 1.87 3.55
N LEU A 36 4.86 1.31 3.47
CA LEU A 36 5.87 1.76 2.51
C LEU A 36 5.37 1.61 1.07
N THR A 37 4.77 0.46 0.75
CA THR A 37 4.26 0.20 -0.60
C THR A 37 3.07 1.11 -0.93
N GLU A 38 2.12 1.29 -0.01
CA GLU A 38 0.98 2.20 -0.22
C GLU A 38 1.42 3.67 -0.37
N ALA A 39 2.43 4.10 0.39
CA ALA A 39 3.00 5.45 0.28
C ALA A 39 3.73 5.65 -1.05
N ALA A 40 4.51 4.67 -1.51
CA ALA A 40 5.18 4.72 -2.80
C ALA A 40 4.19 4.83 -3.97
N LEU A 41 3.12 4.02 -3.97
CA LEU A 41 2.07 4.10 -5.02
C LEU A 41 1.32 5.44 -4.98
N ALA A 42 1.06 5.98 -3.78
CA ALA A 42 0.41 7.28 -3.65
C ALA A 42 1.29 8.41 -4.23
N ALA A 43 2.59 8.38 -3.91
CA ALA A 43 3.55 9.34 -4.44
C ALA A 43 3.72 9.23 -5.97
N GLU A 44 3.73 8.01 -6.52
CA GLU A 44 3.77 7.78 -7.96
C GLU A 44 2.54 8.41 -8.65
N LEU A 45 1.35 8.22 -8.07
CA LEU A 45 0.12 8.80 -8.63
C LEU A 45 0.10 10.33 -8.54
N ASP A 46 0.56 10.90 -7.42
CA ASP A 46 0.69 12.35 -7.26
C ASP A 46 1.66 12.95 -8.28
N SER A 47 2.81 12.29 -8.49
CA SER A 47 3.79 12.69 -9.50
C SER A 47 3.23 12.59 -10.92
N HIS A 48 2.46 11.55 -11.22
CA HIS A 48 1.86 11.36 -12.54
C HIS A 48 0.83 12.46 -12.84
N LEU A 49 -0.08 12.74 -11.90
CA LEU A 49 -1.07 13.81 -12.07
C LEU A 49 -0.45 15.21 -12.16
N ALA A 50 0.68 15.45 -11.48
CA ALA A 50 1.40 16.72 -11.58
C ALA A 50 2.10 16.90 -12.95
N SER A 51 2.38 15.80 -13.65
CA SER A 51 3.07 15.79 -14.94
C SER A 51 2.12 15.62 -16.14
N ASP A 52 0.82 15.44 -15.89
CA ASP A 52 -0.19 15.19 -16.92
C ASP A 52 -0.50 16.50 -17.68
N VAL A 53 -0.45 16.44 -19.02
CA VAL A 53 -0.74 17.58 -19.90
C VAL A 53 -2.26 17.81 -20.01
N GLU A 54 -3.03 16.72 -19.91
CA GLU A 54 -4.50 16.73 -19.92
C GLU A 54 -5.05 16.69 -18.50
N ALA A 55 -6.18 17.37 -18.26
CA ALA A 55 -6.76 17.49 -16.92
C ALA A 55 -7.33 16.14 -16.43
N ASN A 56 -6.52 15.38 -15.69
CA ASN A 56 -6.88 14.11 -15.08
C ASN A 56 -7.19 14.27 -13.57
N ARG A 57 -8.19 13.55 -13.04
CA ARG A 57 -8.60 13.62 -11.63
C ARG A 57 -8.65 12.24 -11.00
N LYS A 58 -8.27 12.15 -9.72
CA LYS A 58 -8.32 10.90 -8.94
C LYS A 58 -9.75 10.36 -8.87
N ASN A 59 -9.95 9.12 -9.34
CA ASN A 59 -11.24 8.43 -9.26
C ASN A 59 -11.19 7.25 -8.27
N GLY A 60 -11.32 7.57 -6.98
CA GLY A 60 -11.48 6.56 -5.92
C GLY A 60 -10.23 5.72 -5.63
N SER A 61 -10.44 4.57 -4.96
CA SER A 61 -9.36 3.64 -4.56
C SER A 61 -9.82 2.18 -4.69
N GLY A 62 -8.94 1.29 -5.15
CA GLY A 62 -9.19 -0.15 -5.25
C GLY A 62 -8.52 -0.96 -4.12
N LYS A 63 -8.92 -2.24 -3.99
CA LYS A 63 -8.21 -3.23 -3.17
C LYS A 63 -7.69 -4.32 -4.10
N LYS A 64 -6.43 -4.70 -3.94
CA LYS A 64 -5.82 -5.83 -4.67
C LYS A 64 -5.08 -6.68 -3.67
N THR A 65 -5.02 -8.00 -3.86
CA THR A 65 -4.18 -8.89 -3.04
C THR A 65 -2.87 -9.15 -3.79
N ILE A 66 -1.72 -8.71 -3.27
CA ILE A 66 -0.41 -8.92 -3.91
C ILE A 66 0.32 -10.05 -3.19
N LYS A 67 0.88 -10.97 -3.96
CA LYS A 67 1.82 -11.99 -3.49
C LYS A 67 3.24 -11.46 -3.66
N ALA A 68 3.93 -11.16 -2.56
CA ALA A 68 5.33 -10.77 -2.60
C ALA A 68 6.24 -11.99 -2.30
N ARG A 69 7.40 -12.07 -2.97
CA ARG A 69 8.40 -13.12 -2.77
C ARG A 69 9.30 -12.79 -1.58
N PRO A 70 8.79 -12.97 -0.36
CA PRO A 70 9.47 -13.84 0.59
C PRO A 70 8.46 -14.89 1.04
N ALA A 71 8.39 -16.01 0.30
CA ALA A 71 7.67 -17.28 0.50
C ALA A 71 6.25 -17.35 1.16
N ALA A 72 5.70 -16.31 1.78
CA ALA A 72 4.49 -16.42 2.59
C ALA A 72 3.70 -15.11 2.74
N LEU A 73 3.92 -14.08 1.92
CA LEU A 73 3.15 -12.83 2.06
C LEU A 73 1.89 -12.88 1.18
N ASN A 74 0.78 -13.42 1.70
CA ASN A 74 -0.55 -13.08 1.18
C ASN A 74 -0.92 -11.74 1.80
N TRP A 75 -0.73 -10.68 1.03
CA TRP A 75 -0.95 -9.32 1.48
C TRP A 75 -2.17 -8.72 0.78
N GLN A 76 -2.99 -7.96 1.49
CA GLN A 76 -4.11 -7.18 0.92
C GLN A 76 -3.69 -5.70 0.78
N PRO A 77 -2.96 -5.31 -0.27
CA PRO A 77 -2.80 -3.92 -0.64
C PRO A 77 -4.12 -3.19 -0.89
N ARG A 78 -4.18 -1.96 -0.42
CA ARG A 78 -5.03 -0.96 -1.08
C ARG A 78 -4.20 -0.34 -2.19
N ALA A 79 -4.27 -0.90 -3.40
CA ALA A 79 -3.64 -0.31 -4.57
C ALA A 79 -4.55 0.78 -5.16
N ILE A 80 -3.99 1.95 -5.42
CA ILE A 80 -4.67 3.04 -6.13
C ILE A 80 -4.38 2.86 -7.61
N VAL A 81 -5.43 2.62 -8.41
CA VAL A 81 -5.35 2.69 -9.87
C VAL A 81 -6.66 3.32 -10.33
N THR A 82 -6.60 4.48 -11.00
CA THR A 82 -7.55 4.86 -12.05
C THR A 82 -6.95 5.98 -12.90
N VAL A 83 -6.86 5.75 -14.20
CA VAL A 83 -6.88 6.79 -15.25
C VAL A 83 -8.20 6.57 -16.00
N LEU A 84 -9.02 7.61 -16.13
CA LEU A 84 -10.19 7.59 -17.00
C LEU A 84 -10.19 8.90 -17.80
N LEU A 85 -9.71 8.81 -19.05
CA LEU A 85 -10.01 9.79 -20.08
C LEU A 85 -11.42 9.49 -20.60
N SER A 86 -12.24 10.54 -20.66
CA SER A 86 -13.57 10.54 -21.25
C SER A 86 -13.58 9.88 -22.64
N LEU A 87 -14.44 8.88 -22.82
CA LEU A 87 -15.02 8.58 -24.12
C LEU A 87 -16.54 8.56 -23.95
N ASN A 88 -17.16 9.44 -24.73
CA ASN A 88 -18.58 9.47 -25.01
C ASN A 88 -18.90 8.21 -25.84
N TRP A 89 -20.00 7.52 -25.49
CA TRP A 89 -20.55 6.24 -26.02
C TRP A 89 -19.84 4.94 -25.66
#